data_AF-A0AAP0J6U9-F1
#
_entry.id   AF-A0AAP0J6U9-F1
#
_cell.length_a   1.000
_cell.length_b   1.000
_cell.length_c   1.000
_cell.angle_alpha   90.00
_cell.angle_beta   90.00
_cell.angle_gamma   90.00
#
_symmetry.space_group_name_H-M   'P 1'
#
loop_
_entity.id
_entity.type
_entity.pdbx_description
1 polymer ?
#
loop_
_entity_poly.entity_id
_entity_poly.type
_entity_poly.pdbx_seq_one_letter_code
_entity_poly.pdbx_strand_id
1 'polypeptide(L)' 'MHKLKKNRVQPVYVTDEAMRRYLQYWESEDFQARSRQATENRNTEVEGPGTGPSKHGGGSVSFVTTQERLVSFL' A
#
# COMPACT_ATOMS: atom_id res chain seq x y z
N MET A 1 8.91 -6.85 16.14
CA MET A 1 9.05 -5.37 16.12
C MET A 1 9.61 -4.94 14.78
N HIS A 2 8.75 -4.44 13.87
CA HIS A 2 9.23 -3.90 12.59
C HIS A 2 9.96 -2.58 12.86
N LYS A 3 11.30 -2.63 12.79
CA LYS A 3 12.16 -1.45 12.85
C LYS A 3 11.82 -0.55 11.66
N LEU A 4 11.43 0.71 11.92
CA LEU A 4 11.31 1.70 10.84
C LEU A 4 12.69 1.84 10.17
N LYS A 5 12.72 1.70 8.85
CA LYS A 5 13.94 1.80 8.05
C LYS A 5 14.57 3.20 8.19
N LYS A 6 15.90 3.16 8.24
CA LYS A 6 16.91 4.23 8.16
C LYS A 6 16.35 5.57 7.62
N ASN A 7 16.52 6.64 8.42
CA ASN A 7 16.30 8.07 8.11
C ASN A 7 14.93 8.69 8.50
N ARG A 8 14.58 8.65 9.79
CA ARG A 8 13.56 9.55 10.36
C ARG A 8 14.11 10.99 10.47
N VAL A 9 14.30 11.69 9.35
CA VAL A 9 14.44 13.14 9.37
C VAL A 9 13.06 13.70 9.07
N GLN A 10 12.49 14.45 10.02
CA GLN A 10 11.25 15.18 9.77
C GLN A 10 11.48 16.11 8.58
N PRO A 11 10.66 16.03 7.52
CA PRO A 11 10.81 16.94 6.40
C PRO A 11 10.62 18.38 6.86
N VAL A 12 11.41 19.31 6.32
CA VAL A 12 11.42 20.73 6.75
C VAL A 12 10.04 21.40 6.62
N TYR A 13 9.17 20.88 5.75
CA TYR A 13 7.81 21.38 5.53
C TYR A 13 6.76 20.81 6.49
N VAL A 14 7.12 19.85 7.34
CA VAL A 14 6.21 19.26 8.33
C VAL A 14 6.44 19.96 9.66
N THR A 15 5.37 20.47 10.27
CA THR A 15 5.45 21.07 11.61
C THR A 15 5.63 20.00 12.69
N ASP A 16 6.27 20.36 13.79
CA ASP A 16 6.48 19.45 14.93
C ASP A 16 5.15 18.92 15.48
N GLU A 17 4.11 19.76 15.49
CA GLU A 17 2.78 19.35 15.92
C GLU A 17 2.18 18.28 14.99
N ALA A 18 2.29 18.46 13.68
CA ALA A 18 1.81 17.47 12.70
C ALA A 18 2.59 16.16 12.84
N MET A 19 3.91 16.24 13.03
CA MET A 19 4.74 15.06 13.23
C MET A 19 4.39 14.32 14.53
N ARG A 20 4.16 15.05 15.63
CA ARG A 20 3.72 14.47 16.90
C ARG A 20 2.36 13.77 16.77
N ARG A 21 1.38 14.39 16.12
CA ARG A 21 0.06 13.78 15.86
C ARG A 21 0.17 12.53 14.99
N TYR A 22 1.00 12.58 13.96
CA TYR A 22 1.27 11.43 13.09
C TYR A 22 1.85 10.26 13.89
N LEU A 23 2.89 10.51 14.70
CA LEU A 23 3.50 9.48 15.53
C LEU A 23 2.52 8.90 16.55
N GLN A 24 1.75 9.76 17.22
CA GLN A 24 0.73 9.33 18.18
C GLN A 24 -0.35 8.45 17.53
N TYR A 25 -0.83 8.83 16.34
CA TYR A 25 -1.76 7.99 15.59
C TYR A 25 -1.12 6.66 15.18
N TRP A 26 0.13 6.67 14.72
CA TRP A 26 0.84 5.47 14.29
C TRP A 26 1.11 4.49 15.45
N GLU A 27 1.24 5.01 16.67
CA GLU A 27 1.40 4.24 17.89
C GLU A 27 0.07 3.81 18.53
N SER A 28 -1.07 4.30 18.01
CA SER A 28 -2.39 3.92 18.52
C SER A 28 -2.68 2.43 18.33
N GLU A 29 -3.38 1.85 19.30
CA GLU A 29 -3.75 0.43 19.27
C GLU A 29 -4.62 0.08 18.06
N ASP A 30 -5.54 0.96 17.69
CA ASP A 30 -6.41 0.81 16.51
C ASP A 30 -5.60 0.70 15.22
N PHE A 31 -4.62 1.59 15.04
CA PHE A 31 -3.76 1.57 13.87
C PHE A 31 -2.92 0.28 13.85
N GLN A 32 -2.32 -0.08 14.98
CA GLN A 32 -1.51 -1.31 15.10
C GLN A 32 -2.34 -2.57 14.82
N ALA A 33 -3.58 -2.63 15.33
CA ALA A 33 -4.50 -3.73 15.08
C ALA A 33 -4.86 -3.85 13.60
N ARG A 34 -5.23 -2.74 12.95
CA ARG A 34 -5.51 -2.70 11.51
C ARG A 34 -4.29 -3.08 10.68
N SER A 35 -3.10 -2.62 11.06
CA SER A 35 -1.85 -2.96 10.36
C SER A 35 -1.50 -4.43 10.48
N ARG A 36 -1.72 -5.05 11.65
CA ARG A 36 -1.54 -6.49 11.85
C ARG A 36 -2.52 -7.27 10.97
N GLN A 37 -3.81 -6.93 11.03
CA GLN A 37 -4.84 -7.55 10.21
C GLN A 37 -4.53 -7.44 8.71
N ALA A 38 -4.13 -6.26 8.24
CA ALA A 38 -3.75 -6.07 6.83
C ALA A 38 -2.54 -6.93 6.44
N THR A 39 -1.58 -7.12 7.33
CA THR A 39 -0.41 -7.98 7.10
C THR A 39 -0.80 -9.44 7.01
N GLU A 40 -1.68 -9.90 7.89
CA GLU A 40 -2.23 -11.26 7.90
C GLU A 40 -3.03 -11.51 6.62
N ASN A 41 -3.99 -10.64 6.30
CA ASN A 41 -4.81 -10.72 5.09
C ASN A 41 -3.98 -10.74 3.81
N ARG A 42 -2.91 -9.94 3.73
CA ARG A 42 -2.01 -9.94 2.56
C ARG A 42 -1.40 -11.31 2.29
N ASN A 43 -1.24 -12.15 3.30
CA ASN A 43 -0.61 -13.46 3.19
C ASN A 43 -1.63 -14.61 3.13
N THR A 44 -2.90 -14.40 3.49
CA THR A 44 -3.88 -15.47 3.67
C THR A 44 -5.19 -15.25 2.91
N GLU A 45 -5.53 -14.01 2.54
CA GLU A 45 -6.80 -13.69 1.88
C GLU A 45 -6.72 -14.03 0.39
N VAL A 46 -7.30 -15.18 0.02
CA VAL A 46 -7.45 -15.62 -1.38
C VAL A 46 -8.68 -14.99 -2.02
N GLU A 47 -9.78 -14.85 -1.25
CA GLU A 47 -11.03 -14.21 -1.67
C GLU A 47 -11.62 -13.37 -0.51
N GLY A 48 -12.22 -12.23 -0.86
CA GLY A 48 -12.67 -11.20 0.08
C GLY A 48 -12.42 -9.77 -0.43
N PRO A 49 -12.92 -8.73 0.27
CA PRO A 49 -12.77 -7.32 -0.11
C PRO A 49 -11.31 -6.81 -0.06
N GLY A 50 -10.36 -7.61 0.42
CA GLY A 50 -9.14 -7.11 0.99
C GLY A 50 -7.93 -6.93 0.09
N THR A 51 -6.91 -6.42 0.78
CA THR A 51 -5.48 -6.23 0.47
C THR A 51 -4.70 -7.54 0.44
N GLY A 52 -5.31 -8.64 0.00
CA GLY A 52 -4.66 -9.93 -0.27
C GLY A 52 -3.49 -9.80 -1.27
N PRO A 53 -2.78 -10.89 -1.60
CA PRO A 53 -1.78 -10.87 -2.66
C PRO A 53 -2.36 -10.16 -3.88
N SER A 54 -1.63 -9.18 -4.45
CA SER A 54 -2.16 -8.31 -5.49
C SER A 54 -2.92 -9.13 -6.53
N LYS A 55 -4.24 -8.92 -6.60
CA LYS A 55 -5.11 -9.56 -7.59
C LYS A 55 -4.86 -8.91 -8.95
N HIS A 56 -3.63 -8.95 -9.46
CA HIS A 56 -3.37 -8.74 -10.88
C HIS A 56 -3.96 -9.92 -11.64
N GLY A 57 -5.29 -9.99 -11.70
CA GLY A 57 -6.04 -10.92 -12.55
C GLY A 57 -6.01 -10.51 -14.02
N GLY A 58 -5.72 -9.23 -14.29
CA GLY A 58 -5.29 -8.80 -15.61
C GLY A 58 -3.85 -9.20 -15.82
N GLY A 59 -3.62 -10.35 -16.46
CA GLY A 59 -2.30 -10.73 -16.92
C GLY A 59 -1.65 -9.61 -17.73
N SER A 60 -0.31 -9.61 -17.80
CA SER A 60 0.43 -8.63 -18.59
C SER A 60 -0.08 -8.62 -20.03
N VAL A 61 -0.57 -7.46 -20.50
CA VAL A 61 -0.93 -7.28 -21.90
C VAL A 61 0.35 -7.09 -22.70
N SER A 62 0.56 -7.90 -23.74
CA SER A 62 1.74 -7.75 -24.59
C SER A 62 1.73 -6.41 -25.32
N PHE A 63 2.91 -5.93 -25.70
CA PHE A 63 3.04 -4.71 -26.51
C PHE A 63 2.26 -4.82 -27.83
N VAL A 64 2.30 -5.99 -28.47
CA VAL A 64 1.57 -6.28 -29.72
C VAL A 64 0.06 -6.11 -29.53
N THR A 65 -0.49 -6.74 -28.48
CA THR A 65 -1.93 -6.63 -28.15
C THR A 65 -2.35 -5.19 -27.83
N THR A 66 -1.43 -4.39 -27.29
CA THR A 66 -1.68 -2.97 -27.04
C THR A 66 -1.71 -2.17 -28.33
N GLN A 67 -0.79 -2.43 -29.26
CA GLN A 67 -0.77 -1.78 -30.58
C GLN A 67 -1.99 -2.14 -31.42
N GLU A 68 -2.40 -3.40 -31.46
CA GLU A 68 -3.61 -3.83 -32.18
C GLU A 68 -4.86 -3.11 -31.69
N ARG A 69 -5.01 -2.97 -30.37
CA ARG A 69 -6.13 -2.21 -29.78
C ARG A 69 -6.10 -0.76 -30.23
N LEU A 70 -4.94 -0.10 -30.17
CA LEU A 70 -4.80 1.30 -30.59
C LEU A 70 -5.13 1.53 -32.08
N VAL A 71 -4.77 0.58 -32.95
CA VAL A 71 -5.10 0.64 -34.39
C VAL A 71 -6.60 0.40 -34.63
N SER A 72 -7.24 -0.47 -33.84
CA SER A 72 -8.69 -0.75 -33.98
C SER A 72 -9.63 0.36 -33.49
N PHE A 73 -9.09 1.39 -32.83
CA PHE A 73 -9.84 2.56 -32.36
C PHE A 73 -9.75 3.76 -33.32
N LEU A 74 -9.04 3.63 -34.44
CA LEU A 74 -8.90 4.63 -35.51
C LEU A 74 -9.64 4.15 -36.78
#